data_AF-A0A7K9ZYL1-F1
#
_entry.id   AF-A0A7K9ZYL1-F1
#
_cell.length_a   1.000
_cell.length_b   1.000
_cell.length_c   1.000
_cell.angle_alpha   90.00
_cell.angle_beta   90.00
_cell.angle_gamma   90.00
#
_symmetry.space_group_name_H-M   'P 1'
#
loop_
_entity.id
_entity.type
_entity.pdbx_description
1 polymer ?
#
loop_
_entity_poly.entity_id
_entity_poly.type
_entity_poly.pdbx_seq_one_letter_code
_entity_poly.pdbx_strand_id
1 'polypeptide(L)'
;DNRPVFTQQVFVGYIEENAKPGTSVMTVNATDADDGINVNNGIIGYSILSEEPKGAQQMFTINAEMGIISVIGTGLDRETTPNYTLIIQAADQEGTGLTNTATAIIKVTDANDNPPVFNPAMYEESVDENEVGVLVARLHVTDQDLPGSPAWHAVYRIQSGDPQGDFEITTDPKTNDGLLKTAKGLDYETQNRYKLVVSVENEVPFTVALNPATASVLVVVRDVNEAPIFIPLVKRVEVMEDVPVGYQVTSYTAQDPDKDQSQKITYRMGSDPAGWLAIDPENGIVTAAQPLDREAAHVINSTYKAIVLAVDNGSPHDATGTGTLLLLLQDVNDNGPVPEPRSFDICNRQPEEQTLNIIDKDLPPNTFPFKAELMHGSGSNWTARVTPPDLVKLSMKKELEPGEYSIFLKLLDGQGKEQITPVRAQVCSCEGPAKNCERRAFISGGMGVPAILGILGGILALLILLLLLLLFARRRKVVKEPLLPPEDDMRDNVYHYDEEGGGEEDQDYDLSQLHRGLDARPEVIRNDVAPPLMAAPQYRPRPANPDEIGNFIDENLKAADTDPTAPPYDSLLVFDYEGSGSEATSLSSLNSSASDGDQDYDYLNDWGGRFRKLAELYGGGEEDD
;
A
#
# COMPACT_ATOMS: atom_id res chain seq x y z
N ASP A 1 -87.69 16.69 1.07
CA ASP A 1 -87.32 18.06 0.67
C ASP A 1 -85.83 18.33 0.89
N ASN A 2 -85.19 17.48 1.69
CA ASN A 2 -83.75 17.33 1.65
C ASN A 2 -83.35 16.58 0.37
N ARG A 3 -82.14 16.85 -0.11
CA ARG A 3 -81.52 16.11 -1.21
C ARG A 3 -80.34 15.31 -0.66
N PRO A 4 -79.91 14.23 -1.33
CA PRO A 4 -78.77 13.46 -0.86
C PRO A 4 -77.50 14.31 -0.80
N VAL A 5 -76.69 14.09 0.24
CA VAL A 5 -75.39 14.74 0.40
C VAL A 5 -74.31 13.67 0.51
N PHE A 6 -73.34 13.72 -0.40
CA PHE A 6 -72.17 12.85 -0.29
C PHE A 6 -71.38 13.16 0.98
N THR A 7 -70.86 12.12 1.60
CA THR A 7 -69.99 12.24 2.78
C THR A 7 -68.69 12.99 2.50
N GLN A 8 -68.23 12.97 1.25
CA GLN A 8 -67.05 13.68 0.76
C GLN A 8 -67.34 14.28 -0.63
N GLN A 9 -66.71 15.41 -0.95
CA GLN A 9 -66.82 16.00 -2.29
C GLN A 9 -65.93 15.29 -3.32
N VAL A 10 -64.83 14.69 -2.85
CA VAL A 10 -63.86 13.94 -3.66
C VAL A 10 -63.54 12.63 -2.96
N PHE A 11 -63.74 11.52 -3.66
CA PHE A 11 -63.31 10.18 -3.25
C PHE A 11 -62.07 9.78 -4.04
N VAL A 12 -61.11 9.12 -3.40
CA VAL A 12 -59.90 8.62 -4.07
C VAL A 12 -59.81 7.11 -3.85
N GLY A 13 -59.78 6.35 -4.94
CA GLY A 13 -59.63 4.89 -4.95
C GLY A 13 -58.37 4.47 -5.71
N TYR A 14 -57.94 3.24 -5.46
CA TYR A 14 -56.77 2.63 -6.10
C TYR A 14 -57.14 1.28 -6.67
N ILE A 15 -56.60 0.93 -7.84
CA ILE A 15 -56.85 -0.36 -8.49
C ILE A 15 -55.62 -0.79 -9.29
N GLU A 16 -55.24 -2.07 -9.21
CA GLU A 16 -54.16 -2.63 -10.05
C GLU A 16 -54.58 -2.67 -11.52
N GLU A 17 -53.66 -2.42 -12.44
CA GLU A 17 -53.95 -2.41 -13.88
C GLU A 17 -54.32 -3.79 -14.45
N ASN A 18 -53.80 -4.86 -13.86
CA ASN A 18 -54.16 -6.22 -14.21
C ASN A 18 -55.49 -6.69 -13.57
N ALA A 19 -56.24 -5.79 -12.92
CA ALA A 19 -57.50 -6.11 -12.27
C ALA A 19 -58.53 -6.67 -13.26
N LYS A 20 -59.09 -7.83 -12.89
CA LYS A 20 -60.13 -8.50 -13.69
C LYS A 20 -61.47 -7.76 -13.58
N PRO A 21 -62.33 -7.82 -14.62
CA PRO A 21 -63.70 -7.33 -14.52
C PRO A 21 -64.43 -7.93 -13.30
N GLY A 22 -65.14 -7.08 -12.57
CA GLY A 22 -65.83 -7.40 -11.32
C GLY A 22 -65.05 -7.03 -10.06
N THR A 23 -63.76 -6.69 -10.16
CA THR A 23 -62.97 -6.24 -9.01
C THR A 23 -63.54 -4.93 -8.44
N SER A 24 -63.77 -4.89 -7.12
CA SER A 24 -64.22 -3.70 -6.41
C SER A 24 -63.07 -2.71 -6.22
N VAL A 25 -63.29 -1.43 -6.51
CA VAL A 25 -62.31 -0.35 -6.41
C VAL A 25 -62.47 0.43 -5.11
N MET A 26 -63.67 0.94 -4.86
CA MET A 26 -64.01 1.73 -3.66
C MET A 26 -65.51 1.78 -3.43
N THR A 27 -65.92 2.26 -2.25
CA THR A 27 -67.33 2.49 -1.91
C THR A 27 -67.56 3.98 -1.64
N VAL A 28 -68.57 4.55 -2.26
CA VAL A 28 -68.97 5.95 -2.06
C VAL A 28 -70.27 5.99 -1.26
N ASN A 29 -70.37 6.95 -0.33
CA ASN A 29 -71.53 7.09 0.54
C ASN A 29 -72.13 8.49 0.46
N ALA A 30 -73.45 8.55 0.38
CA ALA A 30 -74.27 9.73 0.57
C ALA A 30 -75.35 9.47 1.62
N THR A 31 -75.89 10.54 2.19
CA THR A 31 -76.96 10.50 3.20
C THR A 31 -78.06 11.49 2.83
N ASP A 32 -79.31 11.10 3.02
CA ASP A 32 -80.48 11.97 2.93
C ASP A 32 -81.10 12.13 4.34
N ALA A 33 -81.64 13.31 4.63
CA ALA A 33 -82.27 13.61 5.92
C ALA A 33 -83.78 13.29 5.94
N ASP A 34 -84.36 12.92 4.80
CA ASP A 34 -85.75 12.46 4.69
C ASP A 34 -85.93 11.00 5.18
N ASP A 35 -87.16 10.61 5.53
CA ASP A 35 -87.49 9.24 5.96
C ASP A 35 -87.27 8.25 4.80
N GLY A 36 -86.42 7.24 5.04
CA GLY A 36 -86.13 6.14 4.11
C GLY A 36 -86.69 4.77 4.54
N ILE A 37 -87.46 4.71 5.64
CA ILE A 37 -88.02 3.47 6.22
C ILE A 37 -89.50 3.33 5.88
N ASN A 38 -90.29 4.41 6.01
CA ASN A 38 -91.74 4.37 5.77
C ASN A 38 -92.14 4.92 4.39
N VAL A 39 -91.27 5.70 3.77
CA VAL A 39 -91.39 6.29 2.42
C VAL A 39 -90.04 6.26 1.74
N ASN A 40 -90.00 6.26 0.41
CA ASN A 40 -88.75 6.08 -0.34
C ASN A 40 -87.96 7.40 -0.50
N ASN A 41 -88.37 8.47 0.19
CA ASN A 41 -87.76 9.79 0.07
C ASN A 41 -86.31 9.83 0.60
N GLY A 42 -85.96 8.96 1.56
CA GLY A 42 -84.58 8.82 2.05
C GLY A 42 -83.76 7.70 1.40
N ILE A 43 -84.31 6.96 0.42
CA ILE A 43 -83.60 5.86 -0.25
C ILE A 43 -82.81 6.40 -1.44
N ILE A 44 -81.48 6.21 -1.41
CA ILE A 44 -80.54 6.79 -2.37
C ILE A 44 -80.20 5.77 -3.47
N GLY A 45 -80.29 6.22 -4.72
CA GLY A 45 -79.73 5.54 -5.90
C GLY A 45 -78.44 6.20 -6.39
N TYR A 46 -77.41 5.41 -6.64
CA TYR A 46 -76.11 5.87 -7.16
C TYR A 46 -75.94 5.62 -8.66
N SER A 47 -75.31 6.54 -9.39
CA SER A 47 -74.96 6.38 -10.81
C SER A 47 -73.68 7.10 -11.19
N ILE A 48 -73.04 6.70 -12.30
CA ILE A 48 -71.90 7.40 -12.91
C ILE A 48 -72.43 8.23 -14.08
N LEU A 49 -72.21 9.54 -14.06
CA LEU A 49 -72.63 10.47 -15.11
C LEU A 49 -71.61 10.55 -16.24
N SER A 50 -70.33 10.58 -15.89
CA SER A 50 -69.23 10.66 -16.86
C SER A 50 -67.96 10.03 -16.33
N GLU A 51 -67.15 9.54 -17.26
CA GLU A 51 -65.82 8.96 -17.04
C GLU A 51 -64.83 9.70 -17.95
N GLU A 52 -63.75 10.21 -17.36
CA GLU A 52 -62.64 10.84 -18.06
C GLU A 52 -61.31 10.13 -17.71
N PRO A 53 -60.46 9.77 -18.70
CA PRO A 53 -60.62 10.01 -20.14
C PRO A 53 -61.75 9.18 -20.75
N LYS A 54 -62.41 9.74 -21.77
CA LYS A 54 -63.52 9.07 -22.45
C LYS A 54 -62.98 8.01 -23.42
N GLY A 55 -63.01 6.74 -22.99
CA GLY A 55 -62.61 5.60 -23.79
C GLY A 55 -63.67 5.10 -24.78
N ALA A 56 -63.29 4.08 -25.57
CA ALA A 56 -64.22 3.37 -26.46
C ALA A 56 -65.18 2.43 -25.69
N GLN A 57 -64.77 2.02 -24.48
CA GLN A 57 -65.54 1.22 -23.55
C GLN A 57 -65.58 1.94 -22.20
N GLN A 58 -66.65 1.74 -21.44
CA GLN A 58 -66.76 2.20 -20.06
C GLN A 58 -65.94 1.29 -19.14
N MET A 59 -65.03 1.86 -18.36
CA MET A 59 -64.11 1.09 -17.51
C MET A 59 -64.71 0.77 -16.16
N PHE A 60 -65.56 1.64 -15.62
CA PHE A 60 -66.14 1.49 -14.28
C PHE A 60 -67.67 1.48 -14.25
N THR A 61 -68.22 0.73 -13.32
CA THR A 61 -69.65 0.71 -12.97
C THR A 61 -69.85 0.96 -11.49
N ILE A 62 -71.03 1.42 -11.09
CA ILE A 62 -71.39 1.63 -9.69
C ILE A 62 -72.65 0.83 -9.34
N ASN A 63 -72.63 0.14 -8.19
CA ASN A 63 -73.81 -0.50 -7.65
C ASN A 63 -74.80 0.58 -7.18
N ALA A 64 -76.01 0.57 -7.74
CA ALA A 64 -77.01 1.60 -7.50
C ALA A 64 -77.50 1.67 -6.04
N GLU A 65 -77.45 0.58 -5.28
CA GLU A 65 -77.91 0.53 -3.89
C GLU A 65 -76.76 0.73 -2.90
N MET A 66 -75.61 0.09 -3.16
CA MET A 66 -74.49 0.03 -2.21
C MET A 66 -73.41 1.09 -2.43
N GLY A 67 -73.43 1.79 -3.56
CA GLY A 67 -72.40 2.78 -3.90
C GLY A 67 -71.01 2.18 -4.14
N ILE A 68 -70.93 0.86 -4.39
CA ILE A 68 -69.66 0.18 -4.68
C ILE A 68 -69.30 0.41 -6.15
N ILE A 69 -68.13 1.00 -6.40
CA ILE A 69 -67.56 1.16 -7.73
C ILE A 69 -66.68 -0.05 -8.04
N SER A 70 -66.93 -0.70 -9.18
CA SER A 70 -66.21 -1.88 -9.64
C SER A 70 -65.76 -1.74 -11.09
N VAL A 71 -64.70 -2.45 -11.45
CA VAL A 71 -64.21 -2.55 -12.83
C VAL A 71 -65.21 -3.35 -13.67
N ILE A 72 -65.61 -2.83 -14.82
CA ILE A 72 -66.43 -3.54 -15.82
C ILE A 72 -65.69 -3.68 -17.17
N GLY A 73 -64.76 -2.77 -17.45
CA GLY A 73 -63.88 -2.81 -18.61
C GLY A 73 -62.72 -3.81 -18.47
N THR A 74 -62.00 -4.00 -19.57
CA THR A 74 -60.73 -4.75 -19.62
C THR A 74 -59.64 -3.85 -20.16
N GLY A 75 -58.38 -4.08 -19.76
CA GLY A 75 -57.24 -3.29 -20.23
C GLY A 75 -57.11 -1.97 -19.47
N LEU A 76 -57.21 -2.02 -18.14
CA LEU A 76 -56.59 -0.98 -17.33
C LEU A 76 -55.08 -1.12 -17.55
N ASP A 77 -54.42 0.01 -17.77
CA ASP A 77 -53.01 0.10 -18.15
C ASP A 77 -52.55 1.47 -17.63
N ARG A 78 -51.60 1.46 -16.70
CA ARG A 78 -51.07 2.63 -16.00
C ARG A 78 -50.16 3.43 -16.93
N GLU A 79 -49.38 2.77 -17.78
CA GLU A 79 -48.48 3.35 -18.78
C GLU A 79 -49.27 4.20 -19.77
N THR A 80 -50.48 3.77 -20.13
CA THR A 80 -51.38 4.50 -21.02
C THR A 80 -52.29 5.48 -20.27
N THR A 81 -52.99 5.04 -19.22
CA THR A 81 -53.98 5.84 -18.48
C THR A 81 -53.87 5.63 -16.96
N PRO A 82 -53.05 6.44 -16.26
CA PRO A 82 -52.78 6.24 -14.83
C PRO A 82 -53.91 6.71 -13.91
N ASN A 83 -54.83 7.55 -14.39
CA ASN A 83 -55.91 8.11 -13.58
C ASN A 83 -57.22 8.20 -14.35
N TYR A 84 -58.31 7.83 -13.69
CA TYR A 84 -59.68 8.03 -14.16
C TYR A 84 -60.42 8.95 -13.21
N THR A 85 -61.19 9.88 -13.77
CA THR A 85 -62.06 10.79 -13.02
C THR A 85 -63.51 10.49 -13.36
N LEU A 86 -64.26 10.06 -12.36
CA LEU A 86 -65.68 9.78 -12.46
C LEU A 86 -66.49 10.90 -11.83
N ILE A 87 -67.49 11.42 -12.54
CA ILE A 87 -68.52 12.25 -11.93
C ILE A 87 -69.66 11.34 -11.51
N ILE A 88 -69.83 11.18 -10.20
CA ILE A 88 -70.84 10.31 -9.61
C ILE A 88 -72.03 11.14 -9.14
N GLN A 89 -73.22 10.55 -9.21
CA GLN A 89 -74.47 11.14 -8.79
C GLN A 89 -75.16 10.26 -7.74
N ALA A 90 -75.68 10.90 -6.70
CA ALA A 90 -76.61 10.32 -5.74
C ALA A 90 -77.97 11.01 -5.91
N ALA A 91 -79.04 10.22 -5.99
CA ALA A 91 -80.40 10.74 -6.16
C ALA A 91 -81.38 10.04 -5.20
N ASP A 92 -82.27 10.81 -4.58
CA ASP A 92 -83.31 10.29 -3.69
C ASP A 92 -84.41 9.57 -4.48
N GLN A 93 -85.39 8.98 -3.78
CA GLN A 93 -86.51 8.25 -4.40
C GLN A 93 -86.03 7.13 -5.34
N GLU A 94 -85.09 6.30 -4.86
CA GLU A 94 -84.49 5.21 -5.63
C GLU A 94 -83.84 5.67 -6.95
N GLY A 95 -83.31 6.90 -6.97
CA GLY A 95 -82.59 7.46 -8.10
C GLY A 95 -83.40 8.34 -9.04
N THR A 96 -84.65 8.68 -8.70
CA THR A 96 -85.56 9.44 -9.58
C THR A 96 -85.88 10.87 -9.13
N GLY A 97 -85.52 11.25 -7.91
CA GLY A 97 -85.84 12.57 -7.36
C GLY A 97 -84.67 13.57 -7.35
N LEU A 98 -84.43 14.25 -6.23
CA LEU A 98 -83.40 15.30 -6.15
C LEU A 98 -82.00 14.68 -6.19
N THR A 99 -81.11 15.33 -6.95
CA THR A 99 -79.76 14.81 -7.22
C THR A 99 -78.69 15.69 -6.61
N ASN A 100 -77.55 15.07 -6.31
CA ASN A 100 -76.30 15.74 -5.96
C ASN A 100 -75.12 14.98 -6.59
N THR A 101 -74.00 15.65 -6.82
CA THR A 101 -72.84 15.09 -7.53
C THR A 101 -71.56 15.25 -6.74
N ALA A 102 -70.70 14.23 -6.82
CA ALA A 102 -69.34 14.25 -6.28
C ALA A 102 -68.34 13.73 -7.33
N THR A 103 -67.04 13.87 -7.05
CA THR A 103 -65.97 13.38 -7.92
C THR A 103 -65.32 12.15 -7.31
N ALA A 104 -65.08 11.12 -8.11
CA ALA A 104 -64.36 9.92 -7.73
C ALA A 104 -63.11 9.80 -8.61
N ILE A 105 -61.93 9.90 -8.01
CA ILE A 105 -60.64 9.77 -8.69
C ILE A 105 -60.11 8.37 -8.44
N ILE A 106 -59.96 7.60 -9.50
CA ILE A 106 -59.40 6.25 -9.46
C ILE A 106 -57.98 6.32 -9.99
N LYS A 107 -57.01 5.96 -9.15
CA LYS A 107 -55.61 5.86 -9.51
C LYS A 107 -55.28 4.42 -9.83
N VAL A 108 -54.73 4.18 -11.02
CA VAL A 108 -54.26 2.86 -11.41
C VAL A 108 -52.88 2.64 -10.78
N THR A 109 -52.70 1.53 -10.08
CA THR A 109 -51.42 1.13 -9.48
C THR A 109 -50.66 0.21 -10.41
N ASP A 110 -49.34 0.40 -10.41
CA ASP A 110 -48.33 -0.31 -11.19
C ASP A 110 -48.33 -1.81 -10.89
N ALA A 111 -48.16 -2.61 -11.94
CA ALA A 111 -47.88 -4.03 -11.92
C ALA A 111 -46.67 -4.28 -12.82
N ASN A 112 -45.87 -5.32 -12.52
CA ASN A 112 -44.75 -5.67 -13.39
C ASN A 112 -45.27 -6.38 -14.65
N ASP A 113 -45.66 -5.64 -15.68
CA ASP A 113 -46.09 -6.18 -16.96
C ASP A 113 -45.23 -5.76 -18.16
N ASN A 114 -44.31 -4.82 -17.97
CA ASN A 114 -43.29 -4.46 -18.96
C ASN A 114 -41.91 -4.96 -18.53
N PRO A 115 -41.22 -5.76 -19.36
CA PRO A 115 -39.88 -6.21 -19.02
C PRO A 115 -38.82 -5.16 -19.35
N PRO A 116 -37.67 -5.14 -18.63
CA PRO A 116 -36.53 -4.33 -19.02
C PRO A 116 -36.03 -4.79 -20.40
N VAL A 117 -35.84 -3.84 -21.30
CA VAL A 117 -35.37 -4.10 -22.66
C VAL A 117 -34.01 -3.47 -22.87
N PHE A 118 -33.04 -4.27 -23.33
CA PHE A 118 -31.71 -3.79 -23.71
C PHE A 118 -31.75 -2.88 -24.93
N ASN A 119 -31.01 -1.78 -24.88
CA ASN A 119 -30.82 -0.88 -26.01
C ASN A 119 -29.40 -0.27 -26.02
N PRO A 120 -28.44 -0.82 -26.78
CA PRO A 120 -28.56 -1.91 -27.76
C PRO A 120 -28.62 -3.32 -27.15
N ALA A 121 -28.94 -4.34 -27.96
CA ALA A 121 -28.94 -5.76 -27.56
C ALA A 121 -27.59 -6.49 -27.79
N MET A 122 -26.63 -5.83 -28.46
CA MET A 122 -25.29 -6.35 -28.69
C MET A 122 -24.27 -5.29 -28.31
N TYR A 123 -23.23 -5.71 -27.59
CA TYR A 123 -22.12 -4.88 -27.14
C TYR A 123 -20.81 -5.54 -27.60
N GLU A 124 -19.86 -4.72 -28.03
CA GLU A 124 -18.50 -5.17 -28.34
C GLU A 124 -17.56 -4.18 -27.66
N GLU A 125 -16.80 -4.68 -26.69
CA GLU A 125 -15.90 -3.87 -25.87
C GLU A 125 -14.55 -4.56 -25.79
N SER A 126 -13.53 -3.77 -25.46
CA SER A 126 -12.17 -4.27 -25.28
C SER A 126 -11.57 -3.83 -23.96
N VAL A 127 -10.98 -4.78 -23.27
CA VAL A 127 -10.37 -4.59 -21.95
C VAL A 127 -8.94 -5.10 -22.01
N ASP A 128 -8.05 -4.40 -21.32
CA ASP A 128 -6.66 -4.82 -21.21
C ASP A 128 -6.59 -5.99 -20.21
N GLU A 129 -5.65 -6.90 -20.41
CA GLU A 129 -5.49 -8.05 -19.53
C GLU A 129 -4.93 -7.65 -18.15
N ASN A 130 -4.89 -8.59 -17.21
CA ASN A 130 -4.37 -8.44 -15.85
C ASN A 130 -5.12 -7.46 -14.92
N GLU A 131 -5.97 -6.57 -15.43
CA GLU A 131 -6.69 -5.59 -14.61
C GLU A 131 -7.96 -6.15 -13.93
N VAL A 132 -8.12 -5.87 -12.63
CA VAL A 132 -9.26 -6.33 -11.80
C VAL A 132 -10.20 -5.17 -11.49
N GLY A 133 -11.51 -5.41 -11.53
CA GLY A 133 -12.54 -4.44 -11.14
C GLY A 133 -12.82 -3.36 -12.20
N VAL A 134 -12.27 -3.53 -13.40
CA VAL A 134 -12.41 -2.56 -14.50
C VAL A 134 -13.79 -2.64 -15.10
N LEU A 135 -14.40 -1.49 -15.37
CA LEU A 135 -15.67 -1.41 -16.09
C LEU A 135 -15.45 -1.77 -17.56
N VAL A 136 -15.94 -2.93 -17.97
CA VAL A 136 -15.83 -3.44 -19.34
C VAL A 136 -16.92 -2.84 -20.21
N ALA A 137 -18.18 -2.90 -19.74
CA ALA A 137 -19.33 -2.43 -20.50
C ALA A 137 -20.40 -1.86 -19.57
N ARG A 138 -21.11 -0.84 -20.06
CA ARG A 138 -22.35 -0.34 -19.47
C ARG A 138 -23.52 -0.77 -20.34
N LEU A 139 -24.33 -1.69 -19.84
CA LEU A 139 -25.49 -2.23 -20.52
C LEU A 139 -26.71 -1.36 -20.21
N HIS A 140 -27.24 -0.71 -21.23
CA HIS A 140 -28.38 0.17 -21.10
C HIS A 140 -29.69 -0.60 -21.25
N VAL A 141 -30.61 -0.38 -20.32
CA VAL A 141 -31.97 -0.94 -20.36
C VAL A 141 -33.02 0.13 -20.19
N THR A 142 -34.20 -0.11 -20.75
CA THR A 142 -35.39 0.71 -20.56
C THR A 142 -36.54 -0.16 -20.12
N ASP A 143 -37.23 0.27 -19.08
CA ASP A 143 -38.43 -0.34 -18.52
C ASP A 143 -39.54 0.73 -18.49
N GLN A 144 -40.77 0.33 -18.83
CA GLN A 144 -41.92 1.24 -18.91
C GLN A 144 -42.72 1.33 -17.61
N ASP A 145 -42.51 0.40 -16.69
CA ASP A 145 -43.12 0.39 -15.36
C ASP A 145 -42.68 1.63 -14.55
N LEU A 146 -43.37 1.89 -13.44
CA LEU A 146 -43.17 3.10 -12.63
C LEU A 146 -41.69 3.28 -12.18
N PRO A 147 -40.99 4.36 -12.59
CA PRO A 147 -39.59 4.56 -12.22
C PRO A 147 -39.34 4.58 -10.71
N GLY A 148 -38.36 3.79 -10.28
CA GLY A 148 -38.01 3.59 -8.86
C GLY A 148 -38.89 2.59 -8.10
N SER A 149 -39.85 1.94 -8.78
CA SER A 149 -40.56 0.80 -8.22
C SER A 149 -39.70 -0.48 -8.33
N PRO A 150 -39.99 -1.52 -7.52
CA PRO A 150 -39.37 -2.84 -7.71
C PRO A 150 -39.70 -3.48 -9.07
N ALA A 151 -40.81 -3.07 -9.71
CA ALA A 151 -41.15 -3.47 -11.06
C ALA A 151 -40.25 -2.78 -12.09
N TRP A 152 -39.65 -1.64 -11.77
CA TRP A 152 -38.67 -0.97 -12.64
C TRP A 152 -37.21 -1.38 -12.35
N HIS A 153 -36.84 -1.69 -11.10
CA HIS A 153 -35.46 -2.04 -10.75
C HIS A 153 -34.96 -3.32 -11.46
N ALA A 154 -33.86 -3.19 -12.19
CA ALA A 154 -33.24 -4.25 -12.97
C ALA A 154 -32.25 -5.09 -12.15
N VAL A 155 -32.28 -6.39 -12.38
CA VAL A 155 -31.39 -7.40 -11.80
C VAL A 155 -30.73 -8.15 -12.96
N TYR A 156 -29.42 -8.00 -13.07
CA TYR A 156 -28.64 -8.62 -14.12
C TYR A 156 -28.03 -9.95 -13.69
N ARG A 157 -27.91 -10.89 -14.64
CA ARG A 157 -27.17 -12.15 -14.46
C ARG A 157 -26.43 -12.55 -15.72
N ILE A 158 -25.22 -13.08 -15.56
CA ILE A 158 -24.47 -13.68 -16.67
C ILE A 158 -24.98 -15.12 -16.84
N GLN A 159 -25.64 -15.39 -17.96
CA GLN A 159 -26.26 -16.69 -18.25
C GLN A 159 -25.25 -17.69 -18.82
N SER A 160 -24.31 -17.21 -19.64
CA SER A 160 -23.28 -18.05 -20.27
C SER A 160 -22.10 -17.22 -20.75
N GLY A 161 -20.99 -17.89 -21.10
CA GLY A 161 -19.77 -17.27 -21.63
C GLY A 161 -18.69 -17.01 -20.58
N ASP A 162 -19.01 -17.21 -19.30
CA ASP A 162 -18.07 -17.07 -18.18
C ASP A 162 -18.12 -18.27 -17.22
N PRO A 163 -17.47 -19.40 -17.56
CA PRO A 163 -17.45 -20.58 -16.70
C PRO A 163 -16.50 -20.45 -15.50
N GLN A 164 -15.56 -19.50 -15.52
CA GLN A 164 -14.51 -19.33 -14.51
C GLN A 164 -14.82 -18.24 -13.48
N GLY A 165 -15.88 -17.46 -13.71
CA GLY A 165 -16.22 -16.30 -12.88
C GLY A 165 -15.17 -15.20 -13.04
N ASP A 166 -14.81 -14.92 -14.30
CA ASP A 166 -13.88 -13.87 -14.69
C ASP A 166 -14.57 -12.49 -14.71
N PHE A 167 -15.91 -12.46 -14.78
CA PHE A 167 -16.71 -11.24 -14.82
C PHE A 167 -17.74 -11.18 -13.70
N GLU A 168 -18.07 -9.96 -13.29
CA GLU A 168 -19.16 -9.64 -12.38
C GLU A 168 -20.06 -8.58 -13.00
N ILE A 169 -21.37 -8.65 -12.75
CA ILE A 169 -22.30 -7.62 -13.19
C ILE A 169 -23.11 -7.08 -12.02
N THR A 170 -23.22 -5.76 -11.94
CA THR A 170 -23.95 -5.04 -10.88
C THR A 170 -24.91 -4.03 -11.52
N THR A 171 -25.97 -3.65 -10.82
CA THR A 171 -26.91 -2.62 -11.29
C THR A 171 -26.51 -1.25 -10.76
N ASP A 172 -26.50 -0.23 -11.62
CA ASP A 172 -26.42 1.17 -11.18
C ASP A 172 -27.78 1.60 -10.60
N PRO A 173 -27.89 1.95 -9.31
CA PRO A 173 -29.16 2.30 -8.68
C PRO A 173 -29.78 3.60 -9.21
N LYS A 174 -29.03 4.43 -9.95
CA LYS A 174 -29.55 5.70 -10.48
C LYS A 174 -30.11 5.57 -11.88
N THR A 175 -29.45 4.80 -12.74
CA THR A 175 -29.80 4.70 -14.16
C THR A 175 -30.44 3.37 -14.52
N ASN A 176 -30.38 2.38 -13.63
CA ASN A 176 -30.77 0.99 -13.87
C ASN A 176 -29.86 0.23 -14.85
N ASP A 177 -28.74 0.84 -15.26
CA ASP A 177 -27.80 0.23 -16.20
C ASP A 177 -27.04 -0.93 -15.55
N GLY A 178 -26.71 -1.94 -16.36
CA GLY A 178 -25.86 -3.06 -15.96
C GLY A 178 -24.39 -2.68 -16.10
N LEU A 179 -23.65 -2.66 -15.00
CA LEU A 179 -22.22 -2.41 -14.96
C LEU A 179 -21.48 -3.75 -14.97
N LEU A 180 -21.00 -4.16 -16.15
CA LEU A 180 -20.18 -5.36 -16.32
C LEU A 180 -18.71 -5.02 -16.01
N LYS A 181 -18.12 -5.74 -15.06
CA LYS A 181 -16.74 -5.54 -14.60
C LYS A 181 -15.93 -6.83 -14.64
N THR A 182 -14.60 -6.70 -14.67
CA THR A 182 -13.71 -7.85 -14.44
C THR A 182 -13.71 -8.21 -12.95
N ALA A 183 -13.97 -9.48 -12.62
CA ALA A 183 -13.87 -10.01 -11.26
C ALA A 183 -12.44 -10.49 -10.94
N LYS A 184 -11.68 -10.87 -11.97
CA LYS A 184 -10.28 -11.31 -11.93
C LYS A 184 -9.52 -10.70 -13.11
N GLY A 185 -8.18 -10.69 -13.01
CA GLY A 185 -7.33 -10.34 -14.14
C GLY A 185 -7.54 -11.37 -15.25
N LEU A 186 -7.84 -10.89 -16.45
CA LEU A 186 -7.91 -11.73 -17.64
C LEU A 186 -6.48 -12.05 -18.11
N ASP A 187 -6.34 -13.10 -18.91
CA ASP A 187 -5.07 -13.56 -19.48
C ASP A 187 -5.30 -13.77 -20.98
N TYR A 188 -4.65 -12.95 -21.80
CA TYR A 188 -4.77 -12.92 -23.25
C TYR A 188 -4.25 -14.23 -23.88
N GLU A 189 -3.09 -14.70 -23.42
CA GLU A 189 -2.40 -15.92 -23.85
C GLU A 189 -3.26 -17.18 -23.65
N THR A 190 -4.12 -17.16 -22.62
CA THR A 190 -5.09 -18.21 -22.34
C THR A 190 -6.37 -18.03 -23.16
N GLN A 191 -7.00 -16.86 -23.11
CA GLN A 191 -8.26 -16.60 -23.81
C GLN A 191 -8.45 -15.11 -24.16
N ASN A 192 -8.29 -14.77 -25.44
CA ASN A 192 -8.41 -13.40 -25.90
C ASN A 192 -9.84 -12.90 -26.23
N ARG A 193 -10.87 -13.77 -26.17
CA ARG A 193 -12.25 -13.41 -26.53
C ARG A 193 -13.27 -14.10 -25.66
N TYR A 194 -14.22 -13.33 -25.12
CA TYR A 194 -15.35 -13.83 -24.34
C TYR A 194 -16.66 -13.45 -25.01
N LYS A 195 -17.56 -14.43 -25.19
CA LYS A 195 -18.91 -14.22 -25.72
C LYS A 195 -19.91 -14.44 -24.61
N LEU A 196 -20.23 -13.36 -23.90
CA LEU A 196 -21.12 -13.38 -22.75
C LEU A 196 -22.57 -13.21 -23.21
N VAL A 197 -23.47 -13.95 -22.58
CA VAL A 197 -24.91 -13.72 -22.69
C VAL A 197 -25.40 -13.26 -21.33
N VAL A 198 -25.90 -12.03 -21.26
CA VAL A 198 -26.39 -11.40 -20.04
C VAL A 198 -27.91 -11.34 -20.12
N SER A 199 -28.59 -11.79 -19.07
CA SER A 199 -30.03 -11.64 -18.90
C SER A 199 -30.35 -10.52 -17.91
N VAL A 200 -31.48 -9.84 -18.12
CA VAL A 200 -32.04 -8.86 -17.19
C VAL A 200 -33.48 -9.22 -16.86
N GLU A 201 -33.83 -9.09 -15.59
CA GLU A 201 -35.18 -9.21 -15.05
C GLU A 201 -35.42 -8.10 -14.02
N ASN A 202 -36.65 -7.94 -13.54
CA ASN A 202 -36.93 -7.00 -12.45
C ASN A 202 -36.69 -7.64 -11.09
N GLU A 203 -36.66 -6.81 -10.04
CA GLU A 203 -36.58 -7.25 -8.65
C GLU A 203 -37.79 -8.12 -8.24
N VAL A 204 -38.95 -7.90 -8.87
CA VAL A 204 -40.18 -8.68 -8.64
C VAL A 204 -40.58 -9.51 -9.87
N PRO A 205 -41.27 -10.66 -9.70
CA PRO A 205 -41.71 -11.48 -10.82
C PRO A 205 -42.72 -10.78 -11.74
N PHE A 206 -42.66 -11.09 -13.04
CA PHE A 206 -43.64 -10.62 -14.02
C PHE A 206 -45.06 -11.09 -13.68
N THR A 207 -46.03 -10.19 -13.84
CA THR A 207 -47.46 -10.50 -13.70
C THR A 207 -48.03 -11.18 -14.95
N VAL A 208 -47.34 -11.04 -16.08
CA VAL A 208 -47.59 -11.73 -17.34
C VAL A 208 -46.46 -12.70 -17.67
N ALA A 209 -46.76 -13.77 -18.41
CA ALA A 209 -45.76 -14.77 -18.79
C ALA A 209 -44.81 -14.22 -19.86
N LEU A 210 -43.69 -13.64 -19.41
CA LEU A 210 -42.63 -13.09 -20.25
C LEU A 210 -41.31 -13.83 -20.04
N ASN A 211 -40.46 -13.80 -21.07
CA ASN A 211 -39.09 -14.28 -20.96
C ASN A 211 -38.18 -13.10 -20.58
N PRO A 212 -37.18 -13.31 -19.70
CA PRO A 212 -36.17 -12.30 -19.43
C PRO A 212 -35.49 -11.85 -20.73
N ALA A 213 -35.24 -10.54 -20.85
CA ALA A 213 -34.51 -10.01 -21.99
C ALA A 213 -33.04 -10.44 -21.90
N THR A 214 -32.40 -10.63 -23.04
CA THR A 214 -30.98 -11.03 -23.11
C THR A 214 -30.20 -10.12 -24.05
N ALA A 215 -28.94 -9.85 -23.71
CA ALA A 215 -27.97 -9.14 -24.52
C ALA A 215 -26.71 -10.01 -24.71
N SER A 216 -26.08 -9.85 -25.88
CA SER A 216 -24.79 -10.47 -26.18
C SER A 216 -23.67 -9.46 -26.02
N VAL A 217 -22.68 -9.78 -25.20
CA VAL A 217 -21.49 -8.93 -24.98
C VAL A 217 -20.26 -9.68 -25.48
N LEU A 218 -19.60 -9.15 -26.50
CA LEU A 218 -18.31 -9.63 -26.96
C LEU A 218 -17.22 -8.81 -26.26
N VAL A 219 -16.47 -9.44 -25.37
CA VAL A 219 -15.29 -8.83 -24.75
C VAL A 219 -14.06 -9.33 -25.48
N VAL A 220 -13.28 -8.40 -26.02
CA VAL A 220 -11.98 -8.68 -26.64
C VAL A 220 -10.89 -8.27 -25.66
N VAL A 221 -10.08 -9.22 -25.22
CA VAL A 221 -8.93 -8.93 -24.37
C VAL A 221 -7.82 -8.37 -25.24
N ARG A 222 -7.20 -7.27 -24.80
CA ARG A 222 -6.02 -6.70 -25.42
C ARG A 222 -4.78 -7.22 -24.70
N ASP A 223 -3.88 -7.76 -25.51
CA ASP A 223 -2.54 -8.19 -25.14
C ASP A 223 -1.73 -6.99 -24.61
N VAL A 224 -1.18 -7.14 -23.41
CA VAL A 224 -0.31 -6.19 -22.72
C VAL A 224 1.00 -6.89 -22.40
N ASN A 225 2.11 -6.28 -22.84
CA ASN A 225 3.44 -6.85 -22.63
C ASN A 225 3.71 -7.28 -21.17
N GLU A 226 4.04 -8.54 -20.97
CA GLU A 226 4.33 -9.14 -19.66
C GLU A 226 5.83 -9.48 -19.51
N ALA A 227 6.32 -9.50 -18.26
CA ALA A 227 7.73 -9.71 -18.02
C ALA A 227 8.19 -11.16 -18.30
N PRO A 228 9.35 -11.38 -18.96
CA PRO A 228 9.94 -12.69 -19.15
C PRO A 228 10.12 -13.46 -17.85
N ILE A 229 9.79 -14.75 -17.85
CA ILE A 229 9.82 -15.58 -16.65
C ILE A 229 11.01 -16.54 -16.72
N PHE A 230 11.89 -16.49 -15.72
CA PHE A 230 12.99 -17.45 -15.58
C PHE A 230 12.45 -18.84 -15.21
N ILE A 231 12.91 -19.87 -15.94
CA ILE A 231 12.51 -21.25 -15.69
C ILE A 231 13.76 -22.10 -15.39
N PRO A 232 14.00 -22.49 -14.12
CA PRO A 232 13.23 -22.18 -12.92
C PRO A 232 13.48 -20.75 -12.37
N LEU A 233 12.54 -20.21 -11.58
CA LEU A 233 12.66 -18.88 -10.95
C LEU A 233 13.87 -18.77 -10.00
N VAL A 234 14.28 -19.90 -9.42
CA VAL A 234 15.50 -20.02 -8.62
C VAL A 234 16.37 -21.12 -9.21
N LYS A 235 17.50 -20.74 -9.79
CA LYS A 235 18.49 -21.67 -10.33
C LYS A 235 19.55 -21.97 -9.29
N ARG A 236 19.78 -23.25 -8.98
CA ARG A 236 20.85 -23.71 -8.09
C ARG A 236 21.95 -24.36 -8.94
N VAL A 237 23.19 -23.98 -8.70
CA VAL A 237 24.37 -24.48 -9.43
C VAL A 237 25.49 -24.73 -8.43
N GLU A 238 26.18 -25.85 -8.58
CA GLU A 238 27.39 -26.14 -7.81
C GLU A 238 28.61 -25.86 -8.68
N VAL A 239 29.59 -25.15 -8.13
CA VAL A 239 30.85 -24.84 -8.81
C VAL A 239 32.00 -24.89 -7.81
N MET A 240 33.17 -25.33 -8.25
CA MET A 240 34.38 -25.22 -7.45
C MET A 240 34.84 -23.76 -7.43
N GLU A 241 35.43 -23.31 -6.33
CA GLU A 241 35.89 -21.92 -6.24
C GLU A 241 37.16 -21.63 -7.07
N ASP A 242 37.98 -22.66 -7.35
CA ASP A 242 39.23 -22.55 -8.10
C ASP A 242 39.06 -22.49 -9.62
N VAL A 243 37.82 -22.32 -10.11
CA VAL A 243 37.55 -22.20 -11.54
C VAL A 243 38.25 -20.97 -12.15
N PRO A 244 38.79 -21.09 -13.37
CA PRO A 244 39.45 -19.97 -14.02
C PRO A 244 38.44 -18.87 -14.42
N VAL A 245 38.91 -17.63 -14.46
CA VAL A 245 38.14 -16.51 -15.03
C VAL A 245 37.74 -16.83 -16.48
N GLY A 246 36.49 -16.59 -16.82
CA GLY A 246 35.86 -16.96 -18.09
C GLY A 246 35.23 -18.35 -18.11
N TYR A 247 35.29 -19.11 -17.00
CA TYR A 247 34.61 -20.39 -16.90
C TYR A 247 33.09 -20.23 -17.02
N GLN A 248 32.46 -21.09 -17.82
CA GLN A 248 31.01 -21.12 -17.98
C GLN A 248 30.37 -21.83 -16.78
N VAL A 249 29.74 -21.05 -15.90
CA VAL A 249 29.10 -21.55 -14.67
C VAL A 249 27.78 -22.24 -15.02
N THR A 250 26.90 -21.58 -15.76
CA THR A 250 25.61 -22.15 -16.16
C THR A 250 24.97 -21.40 -17.32
N SER A 251 23.87 -21.92 -17.86
CA SER A 251 22.96 -21.19 -18.73
C SER A 251 21.66 -20.93 -17.96
N TYR A 252 21.26 -19.66 -17.89
CA TYR A 252 20.07 -19.24 -17.18
C TYR A 252 19.22 -18.32 -18.06
N THR A 253 18.16 -18.89 -18.62
CA THR A 253 17.30 -18.24 -19.62
C THR A 253 15.89 -18.04 -19.08
N ALA A 254 15.23 -17.01 -19.60
CA ALA A 254 13.82 -16.71 -19.38
C ALA A 254 13.00 -17.10 -20.61
N GLN A 255 11.69 -17.27 -20.41
CA GLN A 255 10.71 -17.44 -21.46
C GLN A 255 9.70 -16.32 -21.37
N ASP A 256 9.38 -15.73 -22.51
CA ASP A 256 8.36 -14.72 -22.62
C ASP A 256 6.96 -15.36 -22.59
N PRO A 257 6.05 -14.92 -21.72
CA PRO A 257 4.64 -15.34 -21.82
C PRO A 257 3.99 -14.86 -23.13
N ASP A 258 4.38 -13.71 -23.66
CA ASP A 258 3.75 -13.05 -24.81
C ASP A 258 4.06 -13.81 -26.11
N LYS A 259 3.12 -14.63 -26.58
CA LYS A 259 3.35 -15.50 -27.75
C LYS A 259 3.04 -14.83 -29.08
N ASP A 260 2.09 -13.89 -29.06
CA ASP A 260 1.64 -13.21 -30.26
C ASP A 260 2.56 -12.02 -30.62
N GLN A 261 3.41 -11.59 -29.69
CA GLN A 261 4.43 -10.57 -29.91
C GLN A 261 5.80 -11.20 -30.23
N SER A 262 6.46 -10.73 -31.29
CA SER A 262 7.82 -11.19 -31.62
C SER A 262 8.86 -10.41 -30.81
N GLN A 263 9.02 -10.76 -29.53
CA GLN A 263 9.91 -10.06 -28.61
C GLN A 263 11.29 -10.73 -28.49
N LYS A 264 12.31 -9.93 -28.23
CA LYS A 264 13.71 -10.35 -28.00
C LYS A 264 14.09 -10.08 -26.55
N ILE A 265 14.30 -11.17 -25.81
CA ILE A 265 14.80 -11.12 -24.44
C ILE A 265 16.29 -10.79 -24.43
N THR A 266 16.68 -9.81 -23.61
CA THR A 266 18.07 -9.42 -23.34
C THR A 266 18.40 -9.61 -21.87
N TYR A 267 19.50 -10.29 -21.57
CA TYR A 267 19.90 -10.61 -20.19
C TYR A 267 20.88 -9.59 -19.61
N ARG A 268 20.79 -9.35 -18.30
CA ARG A 268 21.76 -8.51 -17.57
C ARG A 268 21.93 -8.97 -16.12
N MET A 269 23.09 -8.67 -15.53
CA MET A 269 23.28 -8.87 -14.09
C MET A 269 22.50 -7.80 -13.33
N GLY A 270 21.70 -8.23 -12.35
CA GLY A 270 21.01 -7.35 -11.41
C GLY A 270 21.88 -7.11 -10.18
N SER A 271 21.77 -8.00 -9.20
CA SER A 271 22.54 -7.93 -7.95
C SER A 271 23.64 -8.99 -7.94
N ASP A 272 24.88 -8.53 -7.81
CA ASP A 272 26.09 -9.36 -7.69
C ASP A 272 27.04 -8.72 -6.67
N PRO A 273 26.86 -8.98 -5.36
CA PRO A 273 27.54 -8.23 -4.29
C PRO A 273 29.07 -8.19 -4.37
N ALA A 274 29.69 -9.26 -4.86
CA ALA A 274 31.13 -9.41 -5.02
C ALA A 274 31.62 -9.13 -6.45
N GLY A 275 30.72 -8.93 -7.42
CA GLY A 275 31.07 -8.67 -8.82
C GLY A 275 31.77 -9.85 -9.52
N TRP A 276 31.44 -11.07 -9.12
CA TRP A 276 32.12 -12.28 -9.59
C TRP A 276 31.55 -12.85 -10.88
N LEU A 277 30.35 -12.45 -11.26
CA LEU A 277 29.60 -13.09 -12.34
C LEU A 277 29.35 -12.09 -13.48
N ALA A 278 29.37 -12.60 -14.70
CA ALA A 278 28.91 -11.88 -15.88
C ALA A 278 27.94 -12.76 -16.66
N ILE A 279 26.90 -12.16 -17.25
CA ILE A 279 25.96 -12.86 -18.12
C ILE A 279 26.05 -12.30 -19.54
N ASP A 280 26.02 -13.21 -20.51
CA ASP A 280 25.92 -12.86 -21.92
C ASP A 280 24.49 -12.35 -22.22
N PRO A 281 24.37 -11.16 -22.82
CA PRO A 281 23.08 -10.51 -23.02
C PRO A 281 22.17 -11.20 -24.05
N GLU A 282 22.69 -12.06 -24.93
CA GLU A 282 21.90 -12.68 -26.00
C GLU A 282 21.52 -14.13 -25.69
N ASN A 283 22.42 -14.90 -25.07
CA ASN A 283 22.21 -16.33 -24.85
C ASN A 283 22.00 -16.73 -23.38
N GLY A 284 22.12 -15.78 -22.44
CA GLY A 284 21.88 -16.02 -21.01
C GLY A 284 22.92 -16.94 -20.36
N ILE A 285 24.12 -17.06 -20.93
CA ILE A 285 25.21 -17.84 -20.33
C ILE A 285 25.89 -17.01 -19.23
N VAL A 286 25.95 -17.58 -18.02
CA VAL A 286 26.62 -16.99 -16.87
C VAL A 286 28.05 -17.52 -16.77
N THR A 287 29.01 -16.61 -16.66
CA THR A 287 30.45 -16.88 -16.59
C THR A 287 31.08 -16.28 -15.35
N ALA A 288 32.19 -16.85 -14.89
CA ALA A 288 33.00 -16.29 -13.81
C ALA A 288 33.83 -15.09 -14.33
N ALA A 289 33.44 -13.88 -13.98
CA ALA A 289 34.14 -12.64 -14.34
C ALA A 289 35.36 -12.35 -13.46
N GLN A 290 35.36 -12.87 -12.22
CA GLN A 290 36.45 -12.79 -11.25
C GLN A 290 36.66 -14.15 -10.56
N PRO A 291 37.79 -14.37 -9.86
CA PRO A 291 37.99 -15.56 -9.05
C PRO A 291 36.91 -15.70 -7.98
N LEU A 292 36.33 -16.89 -7.86
CA LEU A 292 35.36 -17.23 -6.83
C LEU A 292 36.11 -17.58 -5.54
N ASP A 293 35.50 -17.27 -4.39
CA ASP A 293 36.12 -17.47 -3.07
C ASP A 293 35.00 -17.82 -2.07
N ARG A 294 35.01 -19.05 -1.54
CA ARG A 294 33.98 -19.55 -0.63
C ARG A 294 34.13 -18.93 0.77
N GLU A 295 35.33 -18.55 1.16
CA GLU A 295 35.68 -17.96 2.46
C GLU A 295 35.40 -16.45 2.52
N ALA A 296 35.00 -15.84 1.40
CA ALA A 296 34.62 -14.43 1.35
C ALA A 296 33.37 -14.14 2.18
N ALA A 297 33.30 -12.91 2.72
CA ALA A 297 32.20 -12.47 3.58
C ALA A 297 30.82 -12.44 2.89
N HIS A 298 30.78 -12.43 1.56
CA HIS A 298 29.54 -12.44 0.77
C HIS A 298 28.92 -13.83 0.63
N VAL A 299 29.65 -14.88 1.01
CA VAL A 299 29.20 -16.27 0.94
C VAL A 299 28.66 -16.68 2.30
N ILE A 300 27.40 -17.13 2.34
CA ILE A 300 26.74 -17.56 3.58
C ILE A 300 26.35 -19.02 3.41
N ASN A 301 26.81 -19.89 4.32
CA ASN A 301 26.58 -21.34 4.25
C ASN A 301 26.98 -21.93 2.89
N SER A 302 28.19 -21.58 2.41
CA SER A 302 28.72 -21.97 1.10
C SER A 302 27.88 -21.53 -0.11
N THR A 303 26.88 -20.67 0.09
CA THR A 303 25.98 -20.20 -0.96
C THR A 303 26.23 -18.73 -1.23
N TYR A 304 26.53 -18.43 -2.50
CA TYR A 304 26.58 -17.08 -3.04
C TYR A 304 25.29 -16.80 -3.81
N LYS A 305 24.59 -15.71 -3.46
CA LYS A 305 23.31 -15.33 -4.07
C LYS A 305 23.53 -14.18 -5.04
N ALA A 306 23.16 -14.40 -6.30
CA ALA A 306 23.11 -13.39 -7.34
C ALA A 306 21.68 -13.27 -7.92
N ILE A 307 21.37 -12.12 -8.49
CA ILE A 307 20.10 -11.83 -9.17
C ILE A 307 20.41 -11.52 -10.63
N VAL A 308 19.70 -12.20 -11.52
CA VAL A 308 19.79 -12.02 -12.97
C VAL A 308 18.48 -11.41 -13.45
N LEU A 309 18.56 -10.47 -14.40
CA LEU A 309 17.41 -9.83 -15.01
C LEU A 309 17.30 -10.24 -16.47
N ALA A 310 16.07 -10.43 -16.94
CA ALA A 310 15.72 -10.63 -18.34
C ALA A 310 14.79 -9.49 -18.74
N VAL A 311 15.14 -8.75 -19.78
CA VAL A 311 14.40 -7.57 -20.24
C VAL A 311 13.92 -7.85 -21.66
N ASP A 312 12.61 -7.84 -21.88
CA ASP A 312 12.04 -7.89 -23.24
C ASP A 312 12.14 -6.52 -23.93
N ASN A 313 11.67 -6.45 -25.16
CA ASN A 313 11.53 -5.21 -25.92
C ASN A 313 10.09 -5.05 -26.42
N GLY A 314 9.12 -5.50 -25.60
CA GLY A 314 7.70 -5.43 -25.92
C GLY A 314 7.14 -4.01 -25.88
N SER A 315 5.90 -3.86 -26.34
CA SER A 315 5.16 -2.60 -26.36
C SER A 315 3.98 -2.68 -25.39
N PRO A 316 3.66 -1.65 -24.58
CA PRO A 316 4.10 -0.25 -24.68
C PRO A 316 5.42 0.09 -23.96
N HIS A 317 5.90 -0.77 -23.06
CA HIS A 317 7.13 -0.57 -22.29
C HIS A 317 7.86 -1.90 -22.14
N ASP A 318 9.20 -1.86 -22.12
CA ASP A 318 10.03 -3.02 -21.79
C ASP A 318 9.63 -3.55 -20.39
N ALA A 319 9.34 -4.85 -20.30
CA ALA A 319 9.12 -5.50 -19.02
C ALA A 319 10.39 -6.23 -18.56
N THR A 320 10.50 -6.48 -17.24
CA THR A 320 11.73 -7.03 -16.65
C THR A 320 11.42 -8.18 -15.71
N GLY A 321 11.83 -9.37 -16.14
CA GLY A 321 11.88 -10.59 -15.35
C GLY A 321 13.06 -10.61 -14.39
N THR A 322 12.86 -11.19 -13.21
CA THR A 322 13.91 -11.38 -12.20
C THR A 322 14.09 -12.86 -11.86
N GLY A 323 15.31 -13.36 -12.01
CA GLY A 323 15.71 -14.72 -11.65
C GLY A 323 16.73 -14.72 -10.51
N THR A 324 16.63 -15.68 -9.58
CA THR A 324 17.62 -15.82 -8.50
C THR A 324 18.59 -16.96 -8.82
N LEU A 325 19.88 -16.64 -8.88
CA LEU A 325 20.95 -17.62 -9.01
C LEU A 325 21.58 -17.89 -7.64
N LEU A 326 21.51 -19.15 -7.20
CA LEU A 326 22.14 -19.64 -5.99
C LEU A 326 23.33 -20.49 -6.39
N LEU A 327 24.52 -19.95 -6.20
CA LEU A 327 25.77 -20.60 -6.49
C LEU A 327 26.30 -21.27 -5.22
N LEU A 328 26.29 -22.60 -5.19
CA LEU A 328 26.90 -23.38 -4.13
C LEU A 328 28.38 -23.56 -4.47
N LEU A 329 29.24 -22.88 -3.73
CA LEU A 329 30.69 -22.95 -3.88
C LEU A 329 31.21 -24.19 -3.14
N GLN A 330 31.85 -25.07 -3.89
CA GLN A 330 32.55 -26.23 -3.35
C GLN A 330 33.95 -25.80 -2.89
N ASP A 331 34.30 -26.26 -1.69
CA ASP A 331 35.52 -25.94 -0.96
C ASP A 331 36.77 -26.51 -1.64
N VAL A 332 37.79 -25.66 -1.77
CA VAL A 332 39.13 -25.98 -2.24
C VAL A 332 40.11 -25.55 -1.16
N ASN A 333 41.15 -26.36 -0.96
CA ASN A 333 42.18 -26.08 0.04
C ASN A 333 43.12 -24.93 -0.39
N ASP A 334 42.65 -23.70 -0.28
CA ASP A 334 43.39 -22.51 -0.64
C ASP A 334 43.91 -21.75 0.59
N ASN A 335 43.29 -21.89 1.77
CA ASN A 335 43.76 -21.34 3.04
C ASN A 335 44.61 -22.35 3.84
N GLY A 336 45.47 -21.83 4.71
CA GLY A 336 46.27 -22.67 5.59
C GLY A 336 45.99 -22.37 7.07
N PRO A 337 46.27 -23.32 7.98
CA PRO A 337 45.90 -23.20 9.38
C PRO A 337 46.69 -22.10 10.09
N VAL A 338 46.00 -21.24 10.82
CA VAL A 338 46.59 -20.12 11.58
C VAL A 338 46.32 -20.25 13.09
N PRO A 339 47.29 -19.92 13.96
CA PRO A 339 47.08 -19.90 15.40
C PRO A 339 46.39 -18.62 15.88
N GLU A 340 45.47 -18.76 16.85
CA GLU A 340 44.84 -17.65 17.58
C GLU A 340 44.88 -17.92 19.11
N PRO A 341 45.30 -16.96 19.94
CA PRO A 341 45.81 -15.62 19.60
C PRO A 341 47.23 -15.64 19.01
N ARG A 342 47.56 -14.63 18.19
CA ARG A 342 48.91 -14.44 17.62
C ARG A 342 49.91 -13.80 18.60
N SER A 343 49.47 -13.48 19.80
CA SER A 343 50.32 -12.98 20.87
C SER A 343 49.82 -13.45 22.24
N PHE A 344 50.74 -13.79 23.13
CA PHE A 344 50.42 -14.17 24.50
C PHE A 344 51.53 -13.77 25.46
N ASP A 345 51.17 -13.70 26.73
CA ASP A 345 52.08 -13.40 27.83
C ASP A 345 52.42 -14.71 28.56
N ILE A 346 53.66 -14.87 29.04
CA ILE A 346 54.11 -16.05 29.78
C ILE A 346 55.10 -15.70 30.89
N CYS A 347 55.05 -16.41 32.01
CA CYS A 347 55.96 -16.20 33.14
C CYS A 347 57.28 -16.96 32.95
N ASN A 348 58.41 -16.37 33.35
CA ASN A 348 59.71 -17.02 33.21
C ASN A 348 59.94 -18.19 34.21
N ARG A 349 59.26 -18.20 35.36
CA ARG A 349 59.37 -19.26 36.38
C ARG A 349 58.09 -20.11 36.43
N GLN A 350 58.25 -21.43 36.38
CA GLN A 350 57.13 -22.40 36.36
C GLN A 350 55.98 -22.00 35.41
N PRO A 351 56.25 -21.75 34.11
CA PRO A 351 55.23 -21.36 33.15
C PRO A 351 54.15 -22.43 32.96
N GLU A 352 52.89 -22.00 32.87
CA GLU A 352 51.81 -22.85 32.36
C GLU A 352 51.90 -23.00 30.83
N GLU A 353 51.41 -24.13 30.31
CA GLU A 353 51.36 -24.37 28.86
C GLU A 353 50.37 -23.40 28.20
N GLN A 354 50.85 -22.63 27.22
CA GLN A 354 49.96 -21.76 26.46
C GLN A 354 49.20 -22.58 25.43
N THR A 355 47.87 -22.52 25.48
CA THR A 355 47.01 -23.13 24.47
C THR A 355 46.61 -22.08 23.45
N LEU A 356 46.76 -22.39 22.16
CA LEU A 356 46.28 -21.59 21.03
C LEU A 356 45.30 -22.44 20.22
N ASN A 357 44.25 -21.81 19.72
CA ASN A 357 43.33 -22.42 18.77
C ASN A 357 43.94 -22.38 17.38
N ILE A 358 43.77 -23.45 16.62
CA ILE A 358 44.09 -23.50 15.19
C ILE A 358 42.80 -23.19 14.45
N ILE A 359 42.83 -22.14 13.63
CA ILE A 359 41.71 -21.75 12.78
C ILE A 359 42.15 -22.01 11.35
N ASP A 360 41.34 -22.78 10.66
CA ASP A 360 41.42 -22.98 9.22
C ASP A 360 40.08 -22.57 8.64
N LYS A 361 40.10 -21.81 7.54
CA LYS A 361 38.88 -21.24 6.97
C LYS A 361 38.14 -22.21 6.06
N ASP A 362 38.85 -23.22 5.56
CA ASP A 362 38.35 -24.22 4.64
C ASP A 362 37.41 -25.21 5.37
N LEU A 363 36.77 -26.11 4.64
CA LEU A 363 35.89 -27.14 5.21
C LEU A 363 36.59 -28.51 5.32
N PRO A 364 36.18 -29.38 6.27
CA PRO A 364 36.70 -30.75 6.31
C PRO A 364 36.47 -31.46 4.96
N PRO A 365 37.47 -32.14 4.38
CA PRO A 365 38.71 -32.63 5.00
C PRO A 365 39.94 -31.72 4.87
N ASN A 366 39.78 -30.48 4.39
CA ASN A 366 40.88 -29.52 4.15
C ASN A 366 41.35 -28.81 5.42
N THR A 367 40.91 -29.24 6.60
CA THR A 367 41.23 -28.61 7.88
C THR A 367 42.00 -29.54 8.80
N PHE A 368 41.31 -30.36 9.59
CA PHE A 368 41.94 -31.33 10.48
C PHE A 368 42.19 -32.67 9.76
N PRO A 369 43.18 -33.49 10.18
CA PRO A 369 44.03 -33.36 11.36
C PRO A 369 45.26 -32.45 11.16
N PHE A 370 45.44 -31.50 12.08
CA PHE A 370 46.57 -30.56 12.03
C PHE A 370 47.91 -31.17 12.49
N LYS A 371 49.01 -30.66 11.93
CA LYS A 371 50.39 -30.91 12.38
C LYS A 371 51.09 -29.60 12.66
N ALA A 372 51.97 -29.56 13.66
CA ALA A 372 52.72 -28.36 14.03
C ALA A 372 54.22 -28.62 14.07
N GLU A 373 54.98 -27.70 13.49
CA GLU A 373 56.45 -27.69 13.48
C GLU A 373 56.97 -26.30 13.88
N LEU A 374 58.12 -26.25 14.56
CA LEU A 374 58.76 -25.00 14.96
C LEU A 374 59.93 -24.68 14.02
N MET A 375 59.84 -23.55 13.32
CA MET A 375 60.82 -23.12 12.32
C MET A 375 61.76 -22.04 12.87
N HIS A 376 62.75 -21.62 12.06
CA HIS A 376 63.66 -20.50 12.35
C HIS A 376 64.33 -20.54 13.75
N GLY A 377 64.67 -21.74 14.24
CA GLY A 377 65.34 -21.91 15.53
C GLY A 377 64.42 -21.79 16.75
N SER A 378 63.12 -21.55 16.58
CA SER A 378 62.15 -21.48 17.69
C SER A 378 62.09 -22.79 18.50
N GLY A 379 62.40 -23.93 17.88
CA GLY A 379 62.50 -25.24 18.56
C GLY A 379 63.64 -25.36 19.58
N SER A 380 64.56 -24.39 19.68
CA SER A 380 65.62 -24.37 20.69
C SER A 380 65.09 -23.93 22.07
N ASN A 381 64.10 -23.04 22.08
CA ASN A 381 63.54 -22.42 23.28
C ASN A 381 62.14 -22.97 23.60
N TRP A 382 61.42 -23.46 22.60
CA TRP A 382 60.01 -23.84 22.69
C TRP A 382 59.73 -25.29 22.25
N THR A 383 58.66 -25.86 22.76
CA THR A 383 58.02 -27.11 22.32
C THR A 383 56.60 -26.82 21.88
N ALA A 384 56.18 -27.38 20.74
CA ALA A 384 54.81 -27.31 20.24
C ALA A 384 54.21 -28.71 20.19
N ARG A 385 52.99 -28.88 20.70
CA ARG A 385 52.25 -30.14 20.66
C ARG A 385 50.81 -29.88 20.23
N VAL A 386 50.40 -30.50 19.13
CA VAL A 386 48.99 -30.47 18.69
C VAL A 386 48.18 -31.42 19.57
N THR A 387 47.07 -30.93 20.10
CA THR A 387 46.06 -31.69 20.82
C THR A 387 44.79 -31.68 19.97
N PRO A 388 44.33 -32.85 19.45
CA PRO A 388 43.12 -32.92 18.65
C PRO A 388 41.88 -32.40 19.41
N PRO A 389 40.89 -31.80 18.73
CA PRO A 389 40.82 -31.62 17.28
C PRO A 389 41.69 -30.45 16.76
N ASP A 390 41.66 -29.29 17.40
CA ASP A 390 42.12 -28.03 16.78
C ASP A 390 43.02 -27.17 17.70
N LEU A 391 43.69 -27.76 18.69
CA LEU A 391 44.50 -27.01 19.66
C LEU A 391 46.00 -27.24 19.46
N VAL A 392 46.80 -26.18 19.60
CA VAL A 392 48.25 -26.29 19.74
C VAL A 392 48.70 -25.75 21.09
N LYS A 393 49.45 -26.58 21.82
CA LYS A 393 50.04 -26.23 23.11
C LYS A 393 51.51 -25.87 22.94
N LEU A 394 51.88 -24.69 23.40
CA LEU A 394 53.25 -24.19 23.42
C LEU A 394 53.79 -24.20 24.85
N SER A 395 54.99 -24.74 25.03
CA SER A 395 55.69 -24.78 26.31
C SER A 395 57.16 -24.38 26.18
N MET A 396 57.71 -23.76 27.23
CA MET A 396 59.11 -23.35 27.27
C MET A 396 60.01 -24.53 27.68
N LYS A 397 61.08 -24.77 26.92
CA LYS A 397 62.07 -25.83 27.23
C LYS A 397 63.04 -25.45 28.35
N LYS A 398 63.28 -24.15 28.53
CA LYS A 398 64.20 -23.58 29.50
C LYS A 398 63.68 -22.22 29.96
N GLU A 399 64.15 -21.75 31.10
CA GLU A 399 63.87 -20.39 31.56
C GLU A 399 64.50 -19.38 30.60
N LEU A 400 63.66 -18.46 30.09
CA LEU A 400 64.06 -17.39 29.18
C LEU A 400 64.13 -16.06 29.93
N GLU A 401 65.02 -15.17 29.51
CA GLU A 401 65.10 -13.82 30.07
C GLU A 401 63.84 -13.02 29.71
N PRO A 402 63.32 -12.16 30.58
CA PRO A 402 62.16 -11.32 30.28
C PRO A 402 62.38 -10.48 29.02
N GLY A 403 61.45 -10.55 28.08
CA GLY A 403 61.58 -9.94 26.76
C GLY A 403 60.54 -10.46 25.77
N GLU A 404 60.53 -9.88 24.56
CA GLU A 404 59.64 -10.30 23.48
C GLU A 404 60.34 -11.35 22.60
N TYR A 405 59.69 -12.50 22.42
CA TYR A 405 60.18 -13.60 21.58
C TYR A 405 59.20 -13.87 20.44
N SER A 406 59.70 -14.00 19.22
CA SER A 406 58.90 -14.44 18.07
C SER A 406 59.05 -15.94 17.86
N ILE A 407 57.94 -16.66 17.99
CA ILE A 407 57.85 -18.11 17.77
C ILE A 407 57.33 -18.32 16.34
N PHE A 408 58.14 -18.86 15.45
CA PHE A 408 57.70 -19.17 14.08
C PHE A 408 57.06 -20.55 14.06
N LEU A 409 55.73 -20.57 14.18
CA LEU A 409 54.93 -21.78 14.17
C LEU A 409 54.49 -22.10 12.75
N LYS A 410 54.91 -23.25 12.22
CA LYS A 410 54.44 -23.81 10.97
C LYS A 410 53.32 -24.80 11.29
N LEU A 411 52.12 -24.51 10.83
CA LEU A 411 50.97 -25.42 10.93
C LEU A 411 50.72 -26.03 9.56
N LEU A 412 50.36 -27.31 9.54
CA LEU A 412 49.89 -28.03 8.35
C LEU A 412 48.50 -28.59 8.61
N ASP A 413 47.64 -28.53 7.61
CA ASP A 413 46.29 -29.11 7.66
C ASP A 413 46.27 -30.62 7.37
N GLY A 414 45.06 -31.17 7.25
CA GLY A 414 44.81 -32.58 6.93
C GLY A 414 45.28 -33.04 5.55
N GLN A 415 45.45 -32.12 4.59
CA GLN A 415 45.88 -32.41 3.21
C GLN A 415 47.34 -31.98 2.94
N GLY A 416 48.01 -31.36 3.89
CA GLY A 416 49.40 -30.92 3.82
C GLY A 416 49.62 -29.46 3.39
N LYS A 417 48.59 -28.60 3.32
CA LYS A 417 48.78 -27.16 3.12
C LYS A 417 49.46 -26.57 4.35
N GLU A 418 50.51 -25.77 4.14
CA GLU A 418 51.31 -25.21 5.22
C GLU A 418 51.17 -23.69 5.33
N GLN A 419 51.08 -23.20 6.55
CA GLN A 419 51.12 -21.77 6.86
C GLN A 419 52.08 -21.51 8.01
N ILE A 420 53.03 -20.60 7.79
CA ILE A 420 53.99 -20.16 8.81
C ILE A 420 53.48 -18.87 9.42
N THR A 421 53.22 -18.88 10.73
CA THR A 421 52.72 -17.71 11.46
C THR A 421 53.67 -17.37 12.62
N PRO A 422 54.19 -16.13 12.70
CA PRO A 422 54.94 -15.67 13.86
C PRO A 422 53.98 -15.37 15.02
N VAL A 423 54.12 -16.11 16.12
CA VAL A 423 53.40 -15.89 17.38
C VAL A 423 54.31 -15.15 18.35
N ARG A 424 53.87 -14.00 18.86
CA ARG A 424 54.66 -13.16 19.79
C ARG A 424 54.43 -13.61 21.23
N ALA A 425 55.48 -14.04 21.90
CA ALA A 425 55.45 -14.41 23.31
C ALA A 425 56.17 -13.34 24.14
N GLN A 426 55.44 -12.66 25.02
CA GLN A 426 56.01 -11.73 25.98
C GLN A 426 56.37 -12.50 27.26
N VAL A 427 57.66 -12.67 27.50
CA VAL A 427 58.15 -13.32 28.73
C VAL A 427 58.30 -12.26 29.82
N CYS A 428 57.64 -12.45 30.97
CA CYS A 428 57.75 -11.57 32.13
C CYS A 428 58.44 -12.26 33.31
N SER A 429 58.99 -11.43 34.20
CA SER A 429 59.55 -11.90 35.47
C SER A 429 58.44 -12.19 36.49
N CYS A 430 57.81 -13.37 36.37
CA CYS A 430 56.74 -13.83 37.26
C CYS A 430 56.79 -15.35 37.43
N GLU A 431 55.99 -15.88 38.36
CA GLU A 431 55.90 -17.31 38.67
C GLU A 431 54.44 -17.80 38.51
N GLY A 432 54.25 -18.91 37.79
CA GLY A 432 52.94 -19.51 37.56
C GLY A 432 52.16 -18.91 36.38
N PRO A 433 50.83 -18.64 36.50
CA PRO A 433 50.02 -18.16 35.38
C PRO A 433 50.39 -16.73 34.97
N ALA A 434 50.31 -16.43 33.67
CA ALA A 434 50.71 -15.16 33.06
C ALA A 434 49.90 -13.91 33.50
N LYS A 435 48.98 -14.04 34.45
CA LYS A 435 48.13 -12.94 34.97
C LYS A 435 48.94 -11.79 35.62
N ASN A 436 50.22 -12.02 35.95
CA ASN A 436 51.08 -11.07 36.66
C ASN A 436 52.13 -10.37 35.76
N CYS A 437 51.96 -10.39 34.43
CA CYS A 437 52.77 -9.58 33.51
C CYS A 437 52.45 -8.08 33.66
N GLU A 438 53.10 -7.37 34.58
CA GLU A 438 53.10 -5.90 34.52
C GLU A 438 53.81 -5.46 33.24
N ARG A 439 53.08 -4.89 32.27
CA ARG A 439 53.67 -4.15 31.14
C ARG A 439 54.40 -2.93 31.70
N ARG A 440 55.63 -3.11 32.19
CA ARG A 440 56.55 -2.00 32.43
C ARG A 440 56.92 -1.44 31.07
N ALA A 441 56.17 -0.42 30.64
CA ALA A 441 56.59 0.45 29.56
C ALA A 441 58.01 0.90 29.87
N PHE A 442 58.98 0.38 29.13
CA PHE A 442 60.38 0.78 29.22
C PHE A 442 60.49 2.15 28.56
N ILE A 443 59.96 3.19 29.21
CA ILE A 443 60.19 4.58 28.83
C ILE A 443 61.62 4.89 29.25
N SER A 444 62.56 4.63 28.34
CA SER A 444 63.88 5.23 28.40
C SER A 444 63.70 6.74 28.35
N GLY A 445 64.24 7.41 29.38
CA GLY A 445 63.91 8.78 29.73
C GLY A 445 64.32 9.82 28.69
N GLY A 446 63.54 10.89 28.63
CA GLY A 446 63.93 12.12 27.95
C GLY A 446 62.79 13.14 27.83
N MET A 447 62.88 14.19 28.65
CA MET A 447 62.09 15.44 28.65
C MET A 447 60.68 15.41 29.26
N GLY A 448 60.55 16.11 30.39
CA GLY A 448 59.30 16.30 31.11
C GLY A 448 58.25 17.05 30.28
N VAL A 449 56.99 16.74 30.58
CA VAL A 449 55.76 17.32 30.03
C VAL A 449 55.75 18.86 29.94
N PRO A 450 56.42 19.66 30.80
CA PRO A 450 56.51 21.11 30.61
C PRO A 450 57.33 21.55 29.39
N ALA A 451 58.30 20.74 28.95
CA ALA A 451 59.15 21.05 27.78
C ALA A 451 58.42 20.76 26.45
N ILE A 452 57.58 19.74 26.42
CA ILE A 452 56.77 19.38 25.25
C ILE A 452 55.70 20.45 24.99
N LEU A 453 55.05 20.97 26.04
CA LEU A 453 54.12 22.10 25.93
C LEU A 453 54.83 23.40 25.49
N GLY A 454 56.06 23.63 25.94
CA GLY A 454 56.88 24.76 25.47
C GLY A 454 57.27 24.64 23.99
N ILE A 455 57.61 23.44 23.53
CA ILE A 455 57.95 23.18 22.11
C ILE A 455 56.70 23.26 21.23
N LEU A 456 55.55 22.72 21.67
CA LEU A 456 54.27 22.86 20.97
C LEU A 456 53.79 24.30 20.90
N GLY A 457 53.92 25.06 21.99
CA GLY A 457 53.62 26.50 22.01
C GLY A 457 54.54 27.29 21.08
N GLY A 458 55.83 26.95 21.04
CA GLY A 458 56.80 27.54 20.12
C GLY A 458 56.50 27.24 18.65
N ILE A 459 56.14 25.99 18.32
CA ILE A 459 55.77 25.58 16.96
C ILE A 459 54.48 26.26 16.52
N LEU A 460 53.49 26.37 17.41
CA LEU A 460 52.23 27.07 17.12
C LEU A 460 52.46 28.57 16.89
N ALA A 461 53.30 29.22 17.70
CA ALA A 461 53.67 30.62 17.50
C ALA A 461 54.45 30.83 16.19
N LEU A 462 55.32 29.89 15.80
CA LEU A 462 56.06 29.94 14.55
C LEU A 462 55.14 29.74 13.33
N LEU A 463 54.16 28.85 13.41
CA LEU A 463 53.14 28.66 12.36
C LEU A 463 52.26 29.90 12.18
N ILE A 464 51.84 30.55 13.27
CA ILE A 464 51.08 31.80 13.21
C ILE A 464 51.92 32.93 12.60
N LEU A 465 53.20 33.03 12.94
CA LEU A 465 54.12 34.02 12.36
C LEU A 465 54.34 33.77 10.86
N LEU A 466 54.43 32.51 10.43
CA LEU A 466 54.61 32.11 9.04
C LEU A 466 53.34 32.38 8.20
N LEU A 467 52.16 32.20 8.80
CA LEU A 467 50.87 32.52 8.17
C LEU A 467 50.65 34.04 8.04
N LEU A 468 51.08 34.83 9.05
CA LEU A 468 51.11 36.29 8.98
C LEU A 468 52.11 36.82 7.93
N LEU A 469 53.29 36.20 7.80
CA LEU A 469 54.27 36.53 6.76
C LEU A 469 53.75 36.19 5.36
N LEU A 470 53.02 35.09 5.17
CA LEU A 470 52.39 34.74 3.89
C LEU A 470 51.24 35.70 3.52
N LEU A 471 50.45 36.15 4.50
CA LEU A 471 49.44 37.19 4.29
C LEU A 471 50.08 38.55 3.96
N PHE A 472 51.22 38.87 4.55
CA PHE A 472 51.97 40.09 4.26
C PHE A 472 52.69 40.04 2.89
N ALA A 473 53.14 38.86 2.48
CA ALA A 473 53.74 38.60 1.16
C ALA A 473 52.72 38.66 0.02
N ARG A 474 51.44 38.32 0.27
CA ARG A 474 50.35 38.52 -0.72
C ARG A 474 49.84 39.96 -0.80
N ARG A 475 50.04 40.79 0.24
CA ARG A 475 49.55 42.19 0.27
C ARG A 475 50.56 43.24 -0.22
N ARG A 476 51.81 42.88 -0.51
CA ARG A 476 52.84 43.80 -1.03
C ARG A 476 53.27 43.45 -2.46
N LYS A 477 52.38 43.70 -3.42
CA LYS A 477 52.77 44.08 -4.79
C LYS A 477 51.61 44.80 -5.47
N VAL A 478 51.40 46.04 -5.05
CA VAL A 478 50.67 47.07 -5.82
C VAL A 478 51.41 48.39 -5.59
N VAL A 479 51.62 49.19 -6.65
CA VAL A 479 51.61 50.68 -6.73
C VAL A 479 52.27 51.11 -8.09
N LYS A 480 51.50 51.51 -9.12
CA LYS A 480 51.04 52.86 -9.61
C LYS A 480 51.94 53.49 -10.70
N GLU A 481 51.45 53.63 -11.95
CA GLU A 481 50.86 54.83 -12.65
C GLU A 481 51.90 55.47 -13.62
N PRO A 482 51.55 56.36 -14.61
CA PRO A 482 50.40 56.44 -15.53
C PRO A 482 50.81 56.76 -17.00
N LEU A 483 49.88 56.83 -17.97
CA LEU A 483 49.81 57.84 -19.06
C LEU A 483 48.58 57.57 -19.99
N LEU A 484 48.01 58.66 -20.50
CA LEU A 484 46.72 58.87 -21.18
C LEU A 484 46.59 58.30 -22.62
N PRO A 485 45.37 58.29 -23.23
CA PRO A 485 44.96 57.47 -24.39
C PRO A 485 45.03 58.27 -25.73
N PRO A 486 44.56 57.76 -26.90
CA PRO A 486 43.11 57.86 -27.24
C PRO A 486 42.55 56.86 -28.30
N GLU A 487 41.21 56.89 -28.47
CA GLU A 487 40.36 56.52 -29.65
C GLU A 487 40.26 55.00 -30.01
N ASP A 488 39.17 54.40 -30.47
CA ASP A 488 37.82 54.77 -30.97
C ASP A 488 37.00 53.46 -30.84
N ASP A 489 35.77 53.48 -30.32
CA ASP A 489 34.49 53.61 -31.05
C ASP A 489 33.98 52.31 -31.72
N MET A 490 32.64 52.15 -31.68
CA MET A 490 31.78 51.16 -32.37
C MET A 490 31.22 49.95 -31.57
N ARG A 491 30.09 50.25 -30.90
CA ARG A 491 28.72 49.74 -31.16
C ARG A 491 28.35 48.26 -30.98
N ASP A 492 27.42 48.07 -30.05
CA ASP A 492 26.14 47.34 -30.14
C ASP A 492 25.84 46.56 -31.42
N ASN A 493 25.35 45.32 -31.24
CA ASN A 493 24.10 44.90 -31.86
C ASN A 493 23.41 43.79 -31.05
N VAL A 494 22.21 44.17 -30.59
CA VAL A 494 21.12 43.33 -30.11
C VAL A 494 20.57 42.47 -31.26
N TYR A 495 20.24 41.21 -30.97
CA TYR A 495 19.19 40.48 -31.70
C TYR A 495 18.29 39.76 -30.69
N HIS A 496 17.00 40.09 -30.75
CA HIS A 496 15.89 39.35 -30.15
C HIS A 496 15.67 38.04 -30.93
N TYR A 497 15.37 36.96 -30.21
CA TYR A 497 14.46 35.92 -30.66
C TYR A 497 13.56 35.54 -29.48
N ASP A 498 12.25 35.66 -29.71
CA ASP A 498 11.19 35.07 -28.90
C ASP A 498 10.91 33.64 -29.42
N GLU A 499 10.15 32.88 -28.61
CA GLU A 499 9.51 31.58 -28.86
C GLU A 499 10.25 30.29 -28.45
N GLU A 500 9.72 29.72 -27.34
CA GLU A 500 9.37 28.29 -27.17
C GLU A 500 10.54 27.29 -26.95
N GLY A 501 10.62 26.50 -25.89
CA GLY A 501 9.71 26.18 -24.80
C GLY A 501 10.49 25.43 -23.71
N GLY A 502 9.87 25.33 -22.54
CA GLY A 502 10.50 24.87 -21.30
C GLY A 502 11.01 23.43 -21.32
N GLY A 503 12.14 23.25 -20.64
CA GLY A 503 12.65 21.99 -20.12
C GLY A 503 13.47 22.36 -18.90
N GLU A 504 13.02 21.91 -17.73
CA GLU A 504 13.64 22.20 -16.45
C GLU A 504 14.98 21.46 -16.31
N GLU A 505 16.07 22.21 -16.25
CA GLU A 505 17.32 21.77 -15.62
C GLU A 505 17.58 22.69 -14.41
N ASP A 506 17.93 22.01 -13.32
CA ASP A 506 18.65 22.52 -12.15
C ASP A 506 17.97 23.59 -11.30
N GLN A 507 17.24 23.14 -10.27
CA GLN A 507 17.11 23.92 -9.05
C GLN A 507 17.78 23.19 -7.89
N ASP A 508 18.96 23.70 -7.53
CA ASP A 508 19.66 23.44 -6.28
C ASP A 508 18.70 23.62 -5.09
N TYR A 509 18.51 22.58 -4.29
CA TYR A 509 17.77 22.69 -3.03
C TYR A 509 18.56 23.53 -2.02
N ASP A 510 18.01 24.70 -1.66
CA ASP A 510 18.48 25.49 -0.52
C ASP A 510 18.08 24.79 0.80
N LEU A 511 19.01 24.00 1.34
CA LEU A 511 18.87 23.30 2.62
C LEU A 511 18.85 24.23 3.86
N SER A 512 18.82 25.57 3.70
CA SER A 512 18.74 26.51 4.81
C SER A 512 17.37 26.55 5.51
N GLN A 513 16.34 25.91 4.95
CA GLN A 513 15.00 25.81 5.55
C GLN A 513 14.85 24.67 6.58
N LEU A 514 15.80 23.72 6.65
CA LEU A 514 15.75 22.58 7.57
C LEU A 514 16.38 22.86 8.95
N HIS A 515 16.91 24.07 9.18
CA HIS A 515 17.48 24.50 10.47
C HIS A 515 16.90 25.83 10.97
N ARG A 516 15.57 25.94 11.06
CA ARG A 516 14.93 26.91 11.97
C ARG A 516 14.25 26.22 13.14
N GLY A 517 15.06 25.53 13.93
CA GLY A 517 14.74 25.24 15.31
C GLY A 517 15.02 26.47 16.17
N LEU A 518 13.99 26.95 16.88
CA LEU A 518 14.09 27.80 18.07
C LEU A 518 14.62 29.23 17.89
N ASP A 519 13.99 30.04 17.05
CA ASP A 519 13.99 31.49 17.26
C ASP A 519 12.65 32.15 16.90
N ALA A 520 12.35 33.22 17.62
CA ALA A 520 11.03 33.82 17.86
C ALA A 520 10.06 33.86 16.66
N ARG A 521 8.87 33.31 16.87
CA ARG A 521 7.72 33.49 15.96
C ARG A 521 7.37 35.00 15.87
N PRO A 522 6.99 35.53 14.70
CA PRO A 522 6.39 36.84 14.62
C PRO A 522 5.02 36.81 15.30
N GLU A 523 4.73 37.80 16.15
CA GLU A 523 3.42 37.98 16.75
C GLU A 523 2.38 38.33 15.67
N VAL A 524 1.55 37.35 15.30
CA VAL A 524 0.35 37.58 14.50
C VAL A 524 -0.76 38.00 15.46
N ILE A 525 -1.03 39.30 15.53
CA ILE A 525 -2.17 39.84 16.29
C ILE A 525 -3.43 39.59 15.45
N ARG A 526 -4.21 38.57 15.81
CA ARG A 526 -5.61 38.43 15.39
C ARG A 526 -6.48 39.26 16.34
N ASN A 527 -7.37 40.07 15.78
CA ASN A 527 -8.25 40.99 16.55
C ASN A 527 -9.49 40.30 17.15
N ASP A 528 -9.58 38.97 17.01
CA ASP A 528 -10.75 38.16 17.26
C ASP A 528 -10.66 37.35 18.57
N VAL A 529 -9.58 37.56 19.35
CA VAL A 529 -9.37 36.92 20.65
C VAL A 529 -8.98 37.97 21.69
N ALA A 530 -9.77 38.12 22.76
CA ALA A 530 -9.39 38.95 23.90
C ALA A 530 -8.07 38.43 24.50
N PRO A 531 -7.07 39.28 24.77
CA PRO A 531 -5.78 38.80 25.25
C PRO A 531 -5.95 38.18 26.65
N PRO A 532 -5.53 36.93 26.88
CA PRO A 532 -5.54 36.37 28.22
C PRO A 532 -4.40 37.00 29.02
N LEU A 533 -4.74 37.62 30.16
CA LEU A 533 -3.81 38.08 31.20
C LEU A 533 -3.24 36.89 32.01
N MET A 534 -2.84 35.80 31.35
CA MET A 534 -2.23 34.65 32.01
C MET A 534 -0.93 34.26 31.32
N ALA A 535 0.11 34.04 32.13
CA ALA A 535 1.41 33.59 31.66
C ALA A 535 1.30 32.18 31.06
N ALA A 536 1.97 31.94 29.93
CA ALA A 536 2.06 30.61 29.33
C ALA A 536 2.64 29.59 30.34
N PRO A 537 2.14 28.34 30.34
CA PRO A 537 2.64 27.33 31.26
C PRO A 537 4.13 27.06 31.05
N GLN A 538 4.92 27.09 32.13
CA GLN A 538 6.35 26.79 32.09
C GLN A 538 6.56 25.27 32.18
N TYR A 539 6.99 24.65 31.09
CA TYR A 539 7.43 23.25 31.10
C TYR A 539 8.78 23.13 31.81
N ARG A 540 8.90 22.16 32.72
CA ARG A 540 10.19 21.86 33.35
C ARG A 540 11.13 21.19 32.33
N PRO A 541 12.44 21.47 32.37
CA PRO A 541 13.41 20.72 31.59
C PRO A 541 13.51 19.28 32.09
N ARG A 542 13.77 18.34 31.18
CA ARG A 542 13.81 16.89 31.46
C ARG A 542 14.84 16.59 32.58
N PRO A 543 14.46 15.87 33.66
CA PRO A 543 15.39 15.42 34.69
C PRO A 543 16.42 14.45 34.11
N ALA A 544 17.66 14.52 34.58
CA ALA A 544 18.74 13.60 34.18
C ALA A 544 18.66 12.24 34.91
N ASN A 545 17.83 12.13 35.96
CA ASN A 545 17.71 10.94 36.78
C ASN A 545 16.57 10.02 36.26
N PRO A 546 16.82 8.74 35.94
CA PRO A 546 15.83 7.85 35.34
C PRO A 546 14.57 7.62 36.20
N ASP A 547 14.72 7.62 37.52
CA ASP A 547 13.62 7.33 38.45
C ASP A 547 12.60 8.47 38.57
N GLU A 548 12.96 9.68 38.12
CA GLU A 548 12.10 10.87 38.13
C GLU A 548 11.37 11.09 36.79
N ILE A 549 11.66 10.26 35.78
CA ILE A 549 11.08 10.38 34.43
C ILE A 549 9.57 10.10 34.46
N GLY A 550 9.10 9.15 35.28
CA GLY A 550 7.67 8.85 35.40
C GLY A 550 6.88 10.06 35.88
N ASN A 551 7.29 10.65 37.00
CA ASN A 551 6.65 11.85 37.55
C ASN A 551 6.75 13.05 36.60
N PHE A 552 7.86 13.18 35.87
CA PHE A 552 8.03 14.22 34.85
C PHE A 552 7.02 14.08 33.69
N ILE A 553 6.77 12.86 33.24
CA ILE A 553 5.80 12.59 32.16
C ILE A 553 4.39 12.90 32.66
N ASP A 554 4.02 12.42 33.85
CA ASP A 554 2.68 12.61 34.42
C ASP A 554 2.37 14.09 34.71
N GLU A 555 3.33 14.85 35.23
CA GLU A 555 3.15 16.28 35.50
C GLU A 555 3.01 17.10 34.21
N ASN A 556 3.78 16.79 33.16
CA ASN A 556 3.68 17.49 31.87
C ASN A 556 2.42 17.12 31.09
N LEU A 557 1.98 15.86 31.16
CA LEU A 557 0.71 15.43 30.59
C LEU A 557 -0.45 16.17 31.25
N LYS A 558 -0.45 16.23 32.59
CA LYS A 558 -1.46 16.98 33.35
C LYS A 558 -1.44 18.48 33.03
N ALA A 559 -0.27 19.08 32.87
CA ALA A 559 -0.12 20.49 32.49
C ALA A 559 -0.65 20.76 31.07
N ALA A 560 -0.40 19.84 30.12
CA ALA A 560 -0.96 19.94 28.78
C ALA A 560 -2.49 19.75 28.78
N ASP A 561 -3.02 18.81 29.57
CA ASP A 561 -4.46 18.48 29.65
C ASP A 561 -5.29 19.59 30.27
N THR A 562 -4.66 20.41 31.10
CA THR A 562 -5.32 21.52 31.80
C THR A 562 -4.99 22.88 31.21
N ASP A 563 -4.27 22.95 30.08
CA ASP A 563 -3.93 24.21 29.40
C ASP A 563 -5.18 24.84 28.75
N PRO A 564 -5.69 25.97 29.27
CA PRO A 564 -6.87 26.64 28.74
C PRO A 564 -6.60 27.42 27.44
N THR A 565 -5.34 27.53 27.02
CA THR A 565 -4.93 28.21 25.78
C THR A 565 -4.76 27.27 24.60
N ALA A 566 -4.79 25.94 24.84
CA ALA A 566 -4.76 24.95 23.78
C ALA A 566 -6.09 24.95 23.01
N PRO A 567 -6.08 25.06 21.67
CA PRO A 567 -7.31 25.04 20.88
C PRO A 567 -8.05 23.70 21.05
N PRO A 568 -9.39 23.72 21.14
CA PRO A 568 -10.19 22.54 21.53
C PRO A 568 -10.32 21.45 20.46
N TYR A 569 -9.69 21.61 19.30
CA TYR A 569 -9.72 20.63 18.21
C TYR A 569 -8.33 20.53 17.60
N ASP A 570 -7.86 19.30 17.41
CA ASP A 570 -6.69 19.01 16.61
C ASP A 570 -7.00 19.52 15.19
N SER A 571 -6.37 20.63 14.80
CA SER A 571 -6.61 21.22 13.50
C SER A 571 -6.12 20.24 12.46
N LEU A 572 -7.05 19.52 11.83
CA LEU A 572 -6.82 18.84 10.56
C LEU A 572 -6.20 19.87 9.62
N LEU A 573 -4.88 19.81 9.50
CA LEU A 573 -4.14 20.52 8.49
C LEU A 573 -4.71 20.04 7.16
N VAL A 574 -5.40 20.96 6.48
CA VAL A 574 -5.75 20.83 5.07
C VAL A 574 -4.43 20.63 4.34
N PHE A 575 -4.17 19.38 3.94
CA PHE A 575 -3.12 19.11 2.98
C PHE A 575 -3.64 19.59 1.63
N ASP A 576 -3.04 20.67 1.13
CA ASP A 576 -3.23 21.08 -0.24
C ASP A 576 -2.75 19.95 -1.17
N TYR A 577 -3.56 19.74 -2.20
CA TYR A 577 -3.44 18.79 -3.30
C TYR A 577 -2.01 18.71 -3.87
N GLU A 578 -1.31 17.61 -3.61
CA GLU A 578 -0.15 17.19 -4.40
C GLU A 578 -0.61 16.22 -5.49
N GLY A 579 -0.30 16.59 -6.74
CA GLY A 579 -0.70 15.87 -7.93
C GLY A 579 -0.07 14.48 -8.04
N SER A 580 -0.85 13.60 -8.68
CA SER A 580 -0.47 12.41 -9.47
C SER A 580 0.88 11.74 -9.21
N GLY A 581 0.83 10.51 -8.69
CA GLY A 581 1.78 9.45 -9.04
C GLY A 581 2.51 8.82 -7.86
N SER A 582 1.86 7.86 -7.19
CA SER A 582 2.51 6.65 -6.67
C SER A 582 1.45 5.72 -6.07
N GLU A 583 1.34 4.53 -6.64
CA GLU A 583 0.56 3.42 -6.09
C GLU A 583 1.27 2.84 -4.86
N ALA A 584 0.64 2.97 -3.69
CA ALA A 584 0.93 2.14 -2.54
C ALA A 584 -0.34 1.99 -1.68
N THR A 585 -1.08 0.92 -1.97
CA THR A 585 -1.73 0.03 -0.98
C THR A 585 -2.38 0.69 0.23
N SER A 586 -3.68 0.94 0.07
CA SER A 586 -4.66 1.17 1.14
C SER A 586 -4.64 0.03 2.17
N LEU A 587 -4.31 0.35 3.41
CA LEU A 587 -4.37 -0.56 4.57
C LEU A 587 -5.81 -0.62 5.13
N SER A 588 -6.73 -1.17 4.33
CA SER A 588 -8.10 -1.49 4.75
C SER A 588 -8.30 -3.00 4.74
N SER A 589 -7.67 -3.71 5.67
CA SER A 589 -8.12 -5.07 6.06
C SER A 589 -7.24 -5.65 7.17
N LEU A 590 -7.54 -5.28 8.42
CA LEU A 590 -7.30 -6.21 9.53
C LEU A 590 -8.52 -6.21 10.45
N ASN A 591 -9.32 -7.26 10.24
CA ASN A 591 -10.20 -7.91 11.21
C ASN A 591 -11.54 -7.24 11.55
N SER A 592 -12.52 -7.40 10.66
CA SER A 592 -13.94 -7.38 11.02
C SER A 592 -14.53 -8.79 10.81
N SER A 593 -14.36 -9.61 11.84
CA SER A 593 -15.17 -10.82 12.02
C SER A 593 -16.60 -10.43 12.37
N ALA A 594 -17.55 -11.06 11.68
CA ALA A 594 -18.98 -10.89 11.85
C ALA A 594 -19.48 -11.06 13.29
N SER A 595 -20.21 -10.05 13.81
CA SER A 595 -21.46 -10.21 14.57
C SER A 595 -22.00 -8.83 14.98
N ASP A 596 -23.23 -8.51 14.59
CA ASP A 596 -24.04 -7.44 15.16
C ASP A 596 -24.31 -7.72 16.66
N GLY A 597 -23.46 -7.20 17.52
CA GLY A 597 -23.65 -7.22 18.97
C GLY A 597 -22.87 -6.08 19.60
N ASP A 598 -23.62 -5.07 20.08
CA ASP A 598 -23.27 -3.98 20.98
C ASP A 598 -21.79 -3.57 21.03
N GLN A 599 -21.46 -2.49 20.33
CA GLN A 599 -20.18 -1.79 20.52
C GLN A 599 -20.23 -1.07 21.87
N ASP A 600 -19.61 -1.68 22.88
CA ASP A 600 -19.50 -1.13 24.22
C ASP A 600 -18.44 -0.02 24.24
N TYR A 601 -18.86 1.24 24.38
CA TYR A 601 -18.01 2.43 24.30
C TYR A 601 -17.44 2.89 25.66
N ASP A 602 -17.61 2.06 26.70
CA ASP A 602 -17.26 2.39 28.09
C ASP A 602 -15.78 2.72 28.30
N TYR A 603 -14.88 2.20 27.46
CA TYR A 603 -13.44 2.48 27.55
C TYR A 603 -13.07 3.94 27.21
N LEU A 604 -13.97 4.71 26.59
CA LEU A 604 -13.73 6.14 26.29
C LEU A 604 -13.68 7.00 27.56
N ASN A 605 -14.22 6.53 28.68
CA ASN A 605 -14.13 7.22 29.97
C ASN A 605 -12.72 7.21 30.57
N ASP A 606 -11.89 6.23 30.20
CA ASP A 606 -10.53 6.07 30.73
C ASP A 606 -9.50 6.96 30.01
N TRP A 607 -9.90 7.65 28.94
CA TRP A 607 -9.00 8.42 28.07
C TRP A 607 -8.73 9.85 28.57
N GLY A 608 -9.22 10.19 29.76
CA GLY A 608 -8.95 11.47 30.41
C GLY A 608 -9.92 12.58 30.01
N GLY A 609 -9.82 13.72 30.71
CA GLY A 609 -10.85 14.77 30.70
C GLY A 609 -11.14 15.42 29.34
N ARG A 610 -10.22 15.32 28.37
CA ARG A 610 -10.40 15.89 27.02
C ARG A 610 -11.39 15.11 26.16
N PHE A 611 -11.56 13.82 26.41
CA PHE A 611 -12.46 12.95 25.63
C PHE A 611 -13.82 12.76 26.30
N ARG A 612 -14.05 13.37 27.47
CA ARG A 612 -15.30 13.30 28.21
C ARG A 612 -16.53 13.67 27.37
N LYS A 613 -16.40 14.68 26.49
CA LYS A 613 -17.49 15.12 25.62
C LYS A 613 -17.78 14.14 24.47
N LEU A 614 -16.80 13.33 24.07
CA LEU A 614 -16.97 12.23 23.11
C LEU A 614 -17.57 11.02 23.81
N ALA A 615 -17.13 10.71 25.03
CA ALA A 615 -17.74 9.68 25.87
C ALA A 615 -19.22 9.98 26.17
N GLU A 616 -19.57 11.24 26.48
CA GLU A 616 -20.96 11.68 26.68
C GLU A 616 -21.81 11.63 25.39
N LEU A 617 -21.21 11.73 24.20
CA LEU A 617 -21.93 11.73 22.92
C LEU A 617 -22.22 10.32 22.40
N TYR A 618 -21.37 9.35 22.74
CA TYR A 618 -21.42 7.98 22.20
C TYR A 618 -21.67 6.89 23.26
N GLY A 619 -21.42 7.15 24.55
CA GLY A 619 -21.61 6.22 25.67
C GLY A 619 -22.90 6.47 26.47
N GLY A 620 -24.00 6.82 25.79
CA GLY A 620 -25.24 7.24 26.44
C GLY A 620 -25.89 6.15 27.30
N GLY A 621 -25.91 6.36 28.62
CA GLY A 621 -26.72 5.61 29.58
C GLY A 621 -26.54 6.05 31.02
N GLU A 622 -27.24 7.11 31.45
CA GLU A 622 -27.63 7.26 32.86
C GLU A 622 -28.83 6.33 33.11
N GLU A 623 -28.67 5.33 33.97
CA GLU A 623 -29.75 4.55 34.56
C GLU A 623 -30.49 5.40 35.60
N ASP A 624 -31.67 5.91 35.25
CA ASP A 624 -32.72 6.27 36.21
C ASP A 624 -33.81 5.18 36.16
N ASP A 625 -33.70 4.18 37.05
CA ASP A 625 -34.77 3.59 37.89
C ASP A 625 -34.27 2.41 38.76
#